data_AF-A0A0G2AUU0-F1
#
_entry.id   AF-A0A0G2AUU0-F1
#
_cell.length_a   1.000
_cell.length_b   1.000
_cell.length_c   1.000
_cell.angle_alpha   90.00
_cell.angle_beta   90.00
_cell.angle_gamma   90.00
#
_symmetry.space_group_name_H-M   'P 1'
#
loop_
_entity.id
_entity.type
_entity.pdbx_description
1 polymer ?
#
loop_
_entity_poly.entity_id
_entity_poly.type
_entity_poly.pdbx_seq_one_letter_code
_entity_poly.pdbx_strand_id
1 'polypeptide(L)'
;MDNQQLKHLLRSLSDTPGFGGVPVEVTEERRKALLDRLGASATQRPMYTMRDWALFVFAGLMGTMVRPVAVGLASLVMVLGGSVLVVGASSASVPGDMLYPVKIASERVQFSLAASSEDRAKLAIEFAGRRLDEVQTLKTSSDGAGRVKEAVGNFRRQIATVNTHIQEVSQDKPEAAAALASLVEGRTEEYEKVIRDGAVLEEAGETQDELLLAKNEVAEANSAAVEILVETQERTPDTSLSSNELQELFHKDLFEIESRLRVISSRLEVIDTVLDRRAEDLGVDTVAEHRDLVFDIRASMLEVEPTLADARALLVAGGIRKTFDLTKRLKDGMNAIDEKLARLEIGISTAAREEEPDF
;
A
#
# COMPACT_ATOMS: atom_id res chain seq x y z
N MET A 1 -20.14 -60.22 60.63
CA MET A 1 -19.56 -61.51 61.06
C MET A 1 -18.48 -61.20 62.08
N ASP A 2 -18.51 -61.81 63.27
CA ASP A 2 -17.50 -61.55 64.31
C ASP A 2 -16.14 -62.17 63.92
N ASN A 3 -15.04 -61.57 64.34
CA ASN A 3 -13.68 -61.88 63.88
C ASN A 3 -13.23 -63.29 64.31
N GLN A 4 -13.79 -63.80 65.42
CA GLN A 4 -13.59 -65.19 65.84
C GLN A 4 -14.34 -66.19 64.94
N GLN A 5 -15.54 -65.84 64.49
CA GLN A 5 -16.32 -66.68 63.57
C GLN A 5 -15.65 -66.75 62.20
N LEU A 6 -15.08 -65.65 61.71
CA LEU A 6 -14.33 -65.62 60.44
C LEU A 6 -13.08 -66.51 60.48
N LYS A 7 -12.32 -66.47 61.58
CA LYS A 7 -11.14 -67.33 61.76
C LYS A 7 -11.50 -68.81 61.83
N HIS A 8 -12.61 -69.16 62.48
CA HIS A 8 -13.08 -70.54 62.54
C HIS A 8 -13.52 -71.05 61.16
N LEU A 9 -14.18 -70.20 60.38
CA LEU A 9 -14.63 -70.52 59.02
C LEU A 9 -13.43 -70.72 58.07
N LEU A 10 -12.43 -69.86 58.15
CA LEU A 10 -11.20 -69.96 57.35
C LEU A 10 -10.38 -71.22 57.67
N ARG A 11 -10.27 -71.60 58.96
CA ARG A 11 -9.63 -72.88 59.34
C ARG A 11 -10.40 -74.09 58.83
N SER A 12 -11.73 -74.07 58.92
CA SER A 12 -12.55 -75.17 58.41
C SER A 12 -12.43 -75.37 56.90
N LEU A 13 -12.13 -74.29 56.16
CA LEU A 13 -11.91 -74.34 54.72
C LEU A 13 -10.48 -74.80 54.36
N SER A 14 -9.47 -74.43 55.14
CA SER A 14 -8.09 -74.85 54.89
C SER A 14 -7.85 -76.35 55.14
N ASP A 15 -8.57 -76.95 56.09
CA ASP A 15 -8.41 -78.37 56.45
C ASP A 15 -9.19 -79.34 55.55
N THR A 16 -9.94 -78.82 54.57
CA THR A 16 -10.64 -79.64 53.58
C THR A 16 -9.66 -80.15 52.52
N PRO A 17 -9.46 -81.47 52.34
CA PRO A 17 -8.55 -81.99 51.33
C PRO A 17 -9.15 -81.72 49.95
N GLY A 18 -8.59 -80.76 49.21
CA GLY A 18 -9.08 -80.42 47.87
C GLY A 18 -8.83 -79.00 47.35
N PHE A 19 -8.23 -78.09 48.13
CA PHE A 19 -7.73 -76.82 47.58
C PHE A 19 -6.33 -77.01 46.97
N GLY A 20 -6.29 -77.75 45.86
CA GLY A 20 -5.10 -77.97 45.06
C GLY A 20 -5.35 -78.97 43.92
N GLY A 21 -5.40 -78.48 42.68
CA GLY A 21 -5.32 -79.31 41.46
C GLY A 21 -6.58 -80.08 41.07
N VAL A 22 -7.73 -79.42 40.90
CA VAL A 22 -8.97 -80.05 40.36
C VAL A 22 -9.44 -79.34 39.07
N PRO A 23 -10.09 -80.04 38.11
CA PRO A 23 -10.55 -79.48 36.84
C PRO A 23 -11.57 -78.33 36.97
N VAL A 24 -11.56 -77.42 35.99
CA VAL A 24 -12.28 -76.13 36.01
C VAL A 24 -13.79 -76.27 36.26
N GLU A 25 -14.47 -77.28 35.74
CA GLU A 25 -15.92 -77.46 35.96
C GLU A 25 -16.28 -77.72 37.43
N VAL A 26 -15.46 -78.50 38.15
CA VAL A 26 -15.67 -78.78 39.58
C VAL A 26 -15.40 -77.54 40.44
N THR A 27 -14.63 -76.59 39.91
CA THR A 27 -14.22 -75.37 40.59
C THR A 27 -15.33 -74.32 40.62
N GLU A 28 -16.14 -74.22 39.55
CA GLU A 28 -17.25 -73.26 39.45
C GLU A 28 -18.46 -73.64 40.33
N GLU A 29 -18.83 -74.92 40.41
CA GLU A 29 -19.91 -75.35 41.33
C GLU A 29 -19.53 -75.15 42.80
N ARG A 30 -18.27 -75.45 43.15
CA ARG A 30 -17.78 -75.28 44.52
C ARG A 30 -17.56 -73.82 44.88
N ARG A 31 -17.14 -72.98 43.92
CA ARG A 31 -17.12 -71.51 44.06
C ARG A 31 -18.51 -70.97 44.36
N LYS A 32 -19.53 -71.43 43.65
CA LYS A 32 -20.93 -71.03 43.92
C LYS A 32 -21.38 -71.45 45.32
N ALA A 33 -21.09 -72.68 45.75
CA ALA A 33 -21.40 -73.14 47.10
C ALA A 33 -20.66 -72.35 48.20
N LEU A 34 -19.41 -71.93 47.94
CA LEU A 34 -18.63 -71.08 48.85
C LEU A 34 -19.22 -69.67 48.95
N LEU A 35 -19.56 -69.06 47.81
CA LEU A 35 -20.16 -67.72 47.75
C LEU A 35 -21.53 -67.69 48.43
N ASP A 36 -22.31 -68.76 48.31
CA ASP A 36 -23.61 -68.90 48.97
C ASP A 36 -23.48 -69.02 50.50
N ARG A 37 -22.52 -69.83 50.98
CA ARG A 37 -22.21 -69.94 52.42
C ARG A 37 -21.63 -68.67 53.03
N LEU A 38 -21.00 -67.82 52.23
CA LEU A 38 -20.47 -66.51 52.64
C LEU A 38 -21.53 -65.39 52.56
N GLY A 39 -22.77 -65.71 52.15
CA GLY A 39 -23.81 -64.69 51.92
C GLY A 39 -23.47 -63.70 50.81
N ALA A 40 -22.53 -64.07 49.93
CA ALA A 40 -21.99 -63.25 48.84
C ALA A 40 -22.49 -63.76 47.47
N SER A 41 -23.72 -64.25 47.40
CA SER A 41 -24.38 -64.69 46.17
C SER A 41 -25.00 -63.50 45.42
N ALA A 42 -24.14 -62.65 44.84
CA ALA A 42 -24.36 -61.87 43.60
C ALA A 42 -23.39 -60.68 43.50
N THR A 43 -22.15 -60.89 43.06
CA THR A 43 -21.46 -59.80 42.36
C THR A 43 -21.95 -59.79 40.92
N GLN A 44 -22.97 -58.97 40.67
CA GLN A 44 -23.46 -58.63 39.33
C GLN A 44 -22.25 -58.10 38.54
N ARG A 45 -21.78 -58.85 37.53
CA ARG A 45 -20.80 -58.29 36.58
C ARG A 45 -21.51 -57.14 35.86
N PRO A 46 -20.92 -55.92 35.79
CA PRO A 46 -21.55 -54.86 35.02
C PRO A 46 -21.67 -55.35 33.58
N MET A 47 -22.92 -55.50 33.12
CA MET A 47 -23.18 -55.80 31.73
C MET A 47 -22.91 -54.52 30.95
N TYR A 48 -21.76 -54.45 30.29
CA TYR A 48 -21.49 -53.38 29.35
C TYR A 48 -22.53 -53.46 28.23
N THR A 49 -23.32 -52.41 28.09
CA THR A 49 -24.31 -52.32 27.03
C THR A 49 -23.61 -51.93 25.72
N MET A 50 -24.19 -52.28 24.57
CA MET A 50 -23.66 -51.83 23.26
C MET A 50 -23.43 -50.30 23.19
N ARG A 51 -24.23 -49.53 23.95
CA ARG A 51 -24.07 -48.09 24.13
C ARG A 51 -22.78 -47.71 24.88
N ASP A 52 -22.39 -48.46 25.89
CA ASP A 52 -21.17 -48.18 26.67
C ASP A 52 -19.92 -48.50 25.85
N TRP A 53 -19.99 -49.53 25.01
CA TRP A 53 -18.94 -49.86 24.06
C TRP A 53 -18.82 -48.80 22.95
N ALA A 54 -19.96 -48.36 22.42
CA ALA A 54 -20.00 -47.25 21.46
C ALA A 54 -19.45 -45.95 22.06
N LEU A 55 -19.82 -45.61 23.30
CA LEU A 55 -19.30 -44.42 23.99
C LEU A 55 -17.81 -44.53 24.30
N PHE A 56 -17.30 -45.70 24.67
CA PHE A 56 -15.87 -45.92 24.91
C PHE A 56 -15.04 -45.77 23.62
N VAL A 57 -15.50 -46.38 22.52
CA VAL A 57 -14.84 -46.25 21.21
C VAL A 57 -14.93 -44.81 20.70
N PHE A 58 -16.11 -44.18 20.81
CA PHE A 58 -16.32 -42.80 20.40
C PHE A 58 -15.49 -41.81 21.22
N ALA A 59 -15.40 -41.99 22.53
CA ALA A 59 -14.56 -41.16 23.42
C ALA A 59 -13.06 -41.35 23.14
N GLY A 60 -12.62 -42.59 22.88
CA GLY A 60 -11.24 -42.89 22.51
C GLY A 60 -10.83 -42.28 21.16
N LEU A 61 -11.68 -42.44 20.14
CA LEU A 61 -11.43 -41.94 18.79
C LEU A 61 -11.46 -40.40 18.72
N MET A 62 -12.42 -39.78 19.41
CA MET A 62 -12.53 -38.32 19.47
C MET A 62 -11.36 -37.71 20.26
N GLY A 63 -10.91 -38.34 21.36
CA GLY A 63 -9.81 -37.80 22.18
C GLY A 63 -8.45 -37.79 21.48
N THR A 64 -8.16 -38.75 20.60
CA THR A 64 -6.88 -38.84 19.88
C THR A 64 -6.82 -37.95 18.65
N MET A 65 -7.95 -37.68 18.00
CA MET A 65 -8.03 -36.86 16.78
C MET A 65 -8.31 -35.37 17.08
N VAL A 66 -9.13 -35.06 18.08
CA VAL A 66 -9.51 -33.67 18.41
C VAL A 66 -8.35 -32.90 19.03
N ARG A 67 -7.46 -33.55 19.79
CA ARG A 67 -6.30 -32.90 20.44
C ARG A 67 -5.29 -32.27 19.47
N PRO A 68 -4.74 -32.99 18.47
CA PRO A 68 -3.82 -32.39 17.51
C PRO A 68 -4.50 -31.33 16.64
N VAL A 69 -5.78 -31.52 16.29
CA VAL A 69 -6.57 -30.52 15.55
C VAL A 69 -6.81 -29.26 16.38
N ALA A 70 -7.16 -29.38 17.66
CA ALA A 70 -7.37 -28.25 18.55
C ALA A 70 -6.06 -27.51 18.85
N VAL A 71 -4.95 -28.23 19.04
CA VAL A 71 -3.61 -27.62 19.19
C VAL A 71 -3.19 -26.94 17.89
N GLY A 72 -3.43 -27.54 16.73
CA GLY A 72 -3.19 -26.94 15.42
C GLY A 72 -4.03 -25.70 15.16
N LEU A 73 -5.31 -25.72 15.57
CA LEU A 73 -6.20 -24.57 15.46
C LEU A 73 -5.83 -23.48 16.46
N ALA A 74 -5.44 -23.84 17.68
CA ALA A 74 -4.98 -22.88 18.68
C ALA A 74 -3.64 -22.26 18.31
N SER A 75 -2.70 -23.01 17.73
CA SER A 75 -1.44 -22.46 17.22
C SER A 75 -1.67 -21.60 15.99
N LEU A 76 -2.59 -21.99 15.10
CA LEU A 76 -3.03 -21.15 13.98
C LEU A 76 -3.67 -19.85 14.50
N VAL A 77 -4.55 -19.91 15.49
CA VAL A 77 -5.17 -18.72 16.12
C VAL A 77 -4.16 -17.91 16.93
N MET A 78 -3.09 -18.49 17.46
CA MET A 78 -2.05 -17.75 18.18
C MET A 78 -1.10 -17.03 17.20
N VAL A 79 -0.75 -17.68 16.09
CA VAL A 79 0.01 -17.08 14.97
C VAL A 79 -0.84 -15.99 14.29
N LEU A 80 -2.10 -16.29 13.99
CA LEU A 80 -3.01 -15.35 13.34
C LEU A 80 -3.51 -14.25 14.31
N GLY A 81 -3.77 -14.59 15.57
CA GLY A 81 -4.26 -13.66 16.60
C GLY A 81 -3.19 -12.68 17.09
N GLY A 82 -1.92 -13.11 17.14
CA GLY A 82 -0.79 -12.18 17.24
C GLY A 82 -0.66 -11.31 15.98
N SER A 83 -0.90 -11.89 14.80
CA SER A 83 -0.77 -11.15 13.53
C SER A 83 -1.85 -10.09 13.31
N VAL A 84 -3.07 -10.19 13.83
CA VAL A 84 -4.08 -9.12 13.67
C VAL A 84 -3.64 -7.83 14.39
N LEU A 85 -3.10 -7.95 15.61
CA LEU A 85 -2.58 -6.81 16.37
C LEU A 85 -1.28 -6.25 15.73
N VAL A 86 -0.40 -7.13 15.26
CA VAL A 86 0.86 -6.74 14.61
C VAL A 86 0.61 -6.10 13.23
N VAL A 87 -0.34 -6.62 12.44
CA VAL A 87 -0.75 -6.05 11.14
C VAL A 87 -1.39 -4.67 11.34
N GLY A 88 -2.29 -4.53 12.32
CA GLY A 88 -2.89 -3.24 12.67
C GLY A 88 -1.87 -2.21 13.15
N ALA A 89 -0.86 -2.61 13.92
CA ALA A 89 0.24 -1.71 14.30
C ALA A 89 1.20 -1.42 13.13
N SER A 90 1.41 -2.38 12.23
CA SER A 90 2.28 -2.20 11.06
C SER A 90 1.69 -1.24 10.02
N SER A 91 0.37 -1.04 9.97
CA SER A 91 -0.22 -0.16 8.95
C SER A 91 0.22 1.29 9.09
N ALA A 92 0.49 1.74 10.32
CA ALA A 92 1.02 3.07 10.62
C ALA A 92 2.55 3.18 10.51
N SER A 93 3.24 2.05 10.31
CA SER A 93 4.70 2.06 10.20
C SER A 93 5.17 2.72 8.91
N VAL A 94 6.28 3.45 9.00
CA VAL A 94 6.96 4.14 7.90
C VAL A 94 8.32 3.46 7.64
N PRO A 95 8.99 3.70 6.50
CA PRO A 95 10.33 3.14 6.22
C PRO A 95 11.28 3.29 7.40
N GLY A 96 12.05 2.25 7.73
CA GLY A 96 12.94 2.23 8.90
C GLY A 96 12.30 1.80 10.23
N ASP A 97 10.97 1.75 10.33
CA ASP A 97 10.31 1.21 11.53
C ASP A 97 10.40 -0.32 11.58
N MET A 98 10.46 -0.88 12.81
CA MET A 98 10.60 -2.33 13.03
C MET A 98 9.51 -3.18 12.35
N LEU A 99 8.28 -2.66 12.25
CA LEU A 99 7.14 -3.36 11.64
C LEU A 99 6.93 -3.03 10.15
N TYR A 100 7.75 -2.17 9.56
CA TYR A 100 7.61 -1.80 8.14
C TYR A 100 7.76 -2.99 7.18
N PRO A 101 8.70 -3.94 7.38
CA PRO A 101 8.76 -5.13 6.54
C PRO A 101 7.47 -5.98 6.58
N VAL A 102 6.77 -5.98 7.72
CA VAL A 102 5.48 -6.68 7.88
C VAL A 102 4.40 -5.99 7.06
N LYS A 103 4.35 -4.65 7.07
CA LYS A 103 3.45 -3.85 6.23
C LYS A 103 3.65 -4.19 4.75
N ILE A 104 4.88 -4.13 4.26
CA ILE A 104 5.22 -4.43 2.87
C ILE A 104 4.88 -5.89 2.50
N ALA A 105 5.14 -6.84 3.39
CA ALA A 105 4.77 -8.24 3.15
C ALA A 105 3.24 -8.42 3.05
N SER A 106 2.47 -7.77 3.93
CA SER A 106 1.00 -7.79 3.88
C SER A 106 0.47 -7.19 2.58
N GLU A 107 1.04 -6.07 2.13
CA GLU A 107 0.69 -5.41 0.85
C GLU A 107 0.99 -6.31 -0.35
N ARG A 108 2.14 -7.01 -0.35
CA ARG A 108 2.49 -7.97 -1.41
C ARG A 108 1.53 -9.16 -1.46
N VAL A 109 1.09 -9.66 -0.30
CA VAL A 109 0.08 -10.73 -0.24
C VAL A 109 -1.24 -10.22 -0.81
N GLN A 110 -1.72 -9.04 -0.39
CA GLN A 110 -2.92 -8.42 -0.96
C GLN A 110 -2.83 -8.27 -2.48
N PHE A 111 -1.70 -7.76 -2.98
CA PHE A 111 -1.45 -7.61 -4.41
C PHE A 111 -1.46 -8.95 -5.17
N SER A 112 -0.85 -9.99 -4.60
CA SER A 112 -0.80 -11.33 -5.22
C SER A 112 -2.16 -12.02 -5.27
N LEU A 113 -3.05 -11.71 -4.32
CA LEU A 113 -4.41 -12.25 -4.23
C LEU A 113 -5.41 -11.49 -5.10
N ALA A 114 -5.03 -10.33 -5.65
CA ALA A 114 -5.86 -9.56 -6.56
C ALA A 114 -6.15 -10.35 -7.84
N ALA A 115 -7.44 -10.51 -8.16
CA ALA A 115 -7.93 -11.41 -9.19
C ALA A 115 -7.77 -10.86 -10.61
N SER A 116 -7.66 -9.54 -10.77
CA SER A 116 -7.61 -8.87 -12.08
C SER A 116 -6.54 -7.78 -12.14
N SER A 117 -6.10 -7.41 -13.36
CA SER A 117 -5.21 -6.26 -13.57
C SER A 117 -5.87 -4.95 -13.09
N GLU A 118 -7.19 -4.84 -13.17
CA GLU A 118 -7.94 -3.71 -12.62
C GLU A 118 -7.78 -3.61 -11.09
N ASP A 119 -7.94 -4.73 -10.38
CA ASP A 119 -7.76 -4.75 -8.91
C ASP A 119 -6.31 -4.46 -8.52
N ARG A 120 -5.34 -4.94 -9.30
CA ARG A 120 -3.91 -4.66 -9.09
C ARG A 120 -3.60 -3.18 -9.32
N ALA A 121 -4.17 -2.55 -10.34
CA ALA A 121 -4.03 -1.12 -10.56
C ALA A 121 -4.61 -0.31 -9.40
N LYS A 122 -5.81 -0.66 -8.90
CA LYS A 122 -6.42 0.00 -7.74
C LYS A 122 -5.56 -0.12 -6.49
N LEU A 123 -5.05 -1.32 -6.19
CA LEU A 123 -4.14 -1.54 -5.06
C LEU A 123 -2.83 -0.75 -5.22
N ALA A 124 -2.26 -0.68 -6.43
CA ALA A 124 -1.06 0.10 -6.67
C ALA A 124 -1.30 1.60 -6.48
N ILE A 125 -2.43 2.15 -6.92
CA ILE A 125 -2.84 3.55 -6.65
C ILE A 125 -2.96 3.79 -5.13
N GLU A 126 -3.58 2.85 -4.42
CA GLU A 126 -3.71 2.94 -2.96
C GLU A 126 -2.35 2.94 -2.27
N PHE A 127 -1.48 1.99 -2.64
CA PHE A 127 -0.12 1.89 -2.08
C PHE A 127 0.72 3.12 -2.42
N ALA A 128 0.59 3.69 -3.62
CA ALA A 128 1.23 4.94 -3.99
C ALA A 128 0.81 6.07 -3.03
N GLY A 129 -0.50 6.22 -2.78
CA GLY A 129 -1.00 7.19 -1.79
C GLY A 129 -0.39 6.99 -0.40
N ARG A 130 -0.35 5.74 0.10
CA ARG A 130 0.26 5.43 1.40
C ARG A 130 1.74 5.80 1.47
N ARG A 131 2.50 5.61 0.40
CA ARG A 131 3.93 5.98 0.36
C ARG A 131 4.11 7.50 0.46
N LEU A 132 3.19 8.29 -0.07
CA LEU A 132 3.22 9.74 0.09
C LEU A 132 2.82 10.19 1.50
N ASP A 133 1.88 9.50 2.14
CA ASP A 133 1.58 9.73 3.57
C ASP A 133 2.80 9.42 4.45
N GLU A 134 3.56 8.38 4.10
CA GLU A 134 4.84 8.08 4.75
C GLU A 134 5.84 9.22 4.55
N VAL A 135 5.97 9.77 3.33
CA VAL A 135 6.80 10.95 3.07
C VAL A 135 6.38 12.12 3.96
N GLN A 136 5.09 12.44 4.05
CA GLN A 136 4.61 13.52 4.91
C GLN A 136 4.94 13.30 6.38
N THR A 137 4.78 12.07 6.87
CA THR A 137 5.08 11.71 8.26
C THR A 137 6.58 11.90 8.54
N LEU A 138 7.43 11.48 7.62
CA LEU A 138 8.89 11.51 7.76
C LEU A 138 9.50 12.93 7.70
N LYS A 139 8.82 13.90 7.07
CA LYS A 139 9.27 15.31 7.03
C LYS A 139 9.46 15.93 8.41
N THR A 140 8.77 15.41 9.43
CA THR A 140 8.83 15.93 10.81
C THR A 140 9.99 15.33 11.62
N SER A 141 10.76 14.39 11.04
CA SER A 141 11.78 13.61 11.74
C SER A 141 13.20 14.04 11.32
N SER A 142 14.09 14.22 12.29
CA SER A 142 15.48 14.66 12.08
C SER A 142 16.37 13.66 11.33
N ASP A 143 16.00 12.36 11.31
CA ASP A 143 16.65 11.28 10.54
C ASP A 143 15.89 10.95 9.23
N GLY A 144 15.21 11.94 8.66
CA GLY A 144 14.19 11.75 7.62
C GLY A 144 14.72 11.45 6.22
N ALA A 145 15.87 11.99 5.82
CA ALA A 145 16.27 12.03 4.40
C ALA A 145 16.34 10.65 3.71
N GLY A 146 17.08 9.69 4.30
CA GLY A 146 17.18 8.33 3.75
C GLY A 146 15.86 7.54 3.77
N ARG A 147 14.99 7.83 4.73
CA ARG A 147 13.67 7.20 4.86
C ARG A 147 12.67 7.79 3.85
N VAL A 148 12.75 9.10 3.61
CA VAL A 148 11.99 9.81 2.57
C VAL A 148 12.40 9.28 1.19
N LYS A 149 13.71 9.15 0.95
CA LYS A 149 14.26 8.51 -0.25
C LYS A 149 13.63 7.13 -0.50
N GLU A 150 13.62 6.26 0.52
CA GLU A 150 12.98 4.95 0.41
C GLU A 150 11.47 5.03 0.12
N ALA A 151 10.74 5.93 0.80
CA ALA A 151 9.31 6.14 0.57
C ALA A 151 9.02 6.62 -0.87
N VAL A 152 9.78 7.60 -1.37
CA VAL A 152 9.69 8.13 -2.74
C VAL A 152 10.04 7.05 -3.75
N GLY A 153 11.12 6.29 -3.55
CA GLY A 153 11.46 5.17 -4.41
C GLY A 153 10.39 4.06 -4.44
N ASN A 154 9.74 3.78 -3.31
CA ASN A 154 8.59 2.87 -3.28
C ASN A 154 7.38 3.44 -4.02
N PHE A 155 7.08 4.74 -3.85
CA PHE A 155 6.00 5.44 -4.55
C PHE A 155 6.16 5.33 -6.06
N ARG A 156 7.35 5.65 -6.58
CA ARG A 156 7.70 5.53 -8.00
C ARG A 156 7.44 4.14 -8.58
N ARG A 157 7.81 3.08 -7.84
CA ARG A 157 7.50 1.69 -8.22
C ARG A 157 6.00 1.42 -8.31
N GLN A 158 5.21 1.99 -7.41
CA GLN A 158 3.75 1.85 -7.46
C GLN A 158 3.17 2.57 -8.68
N ILE A 159 3.60 3.80 -8.98
CA ILE A 159 3.17 4.52 -10.18
C ILE A 159 3.52 3.77 -11.47
N ALA A 160 4.72 3.19 -11.56
CA ALA A 160 5.09 2.34 -12.70
C ALA A 160 4.17 1.09 -12.82
N THR A 161 3.78 0.51 -11.69
CA THR A 161 2.85 -0.63 -11.62
C THR A 161 1.44 -0.22 -12.05
N VAL A 162 0.98 0.97 -11.65
CA VAL A 162 -0.29 1.56 -12.09
C VAL A 162 -0.31 1.69 -13.61
N ASN A 163 0.72 2.30 -14.20
CA ASN A 163 0.80 2.49 -15.66
C ASN A 163 0.79 1.16 -16.41
N THR A 164 1.53 0.17 -15.92
CA THR A 164 1.58 -1.17 -16.52
C THR A 164 0.19 -1.81 -16.55
N HIS A 165 -0.50 -1.85 -15.41
CA HIS A 165 -1.81 -2.52 -15.34
C HIS A 165 -2.93 -1.72 -16.00
N ILE A 166 -2.90 -0.38 -15.96
CA ILE A 166 -3.86 0.44 -16.71
C ILE A 166 -3.73 0.18 -18.22
N GLN A 167 -2.51 0.05 -18.76
CA GLN A 167 -2.29 -0.29 -20.17
C GLN A 167 -2.75 -1.72 -20.52
N GLU A 168 -2.62 -2.68 -19.60
CA GLU A 168 -3.20 -4.01 -19.79
C GLU A 168 -4.73 -3.94 -19.83
N VAL A 169 -5.36 -3.20 -18.90
CA VAL A 169 -6.82 -3.06 -18.86
C VAL A 169 -7.35 -2.31 -20.08
N SER A 170 -6.62 -1.32 -20.63
CA SER A 170 -7.08 -0.52 -21.78
C SER A 170 -7.19 -1.32 -23.08
N GLN A 171 -6.48 -2.44 -23.19
CA GLN A 171 -6.57 -3.35 -24.33
C GLN A 171 -7.84 -4.20 -24.30
N ASP A 172 -8.27 -4.61 -23.11
CA ASP A 172 -9.38 -5.56 -22.94
C ASP A 172 -10.71 -4.88 -22.56
N LYS A 173 -10.67 -3.83 -21.73
CA LYS A 173 -11.83 -3.17 -21.12
C LYS A 173 -11.62 -1.64 -21.06
N PRO A 174 -11.89 -0.91 -22.16
CA PRO A 174 -11.70 0.53 -22.24
C PRO A 174 -12.42 1.32 -21.12
N GLU A 175 -13.64 0.94 -20.76
CA GLU A 175 -14.41 1.62 -19.73
C GLU A 175 -13.80 1.43 -18.33
N ALA A 176 -13.25 0.26 -18.05
CA ALA A 176 -12.54 0.00 -16.79
C ALA A 176 -11.20 0.75 -16.75
N ALA A 177 -10.50 0.86 -17.88
CA ALA A 177 -9.28 1.64 -17.99
C ALA A 177 -9.55 3.14 -17.81
N ALA A 178 -10.65 3.66 -18.38
CA ALA A 178 -11.08 5.03 -18.15
C ALA A 178 -11.38 5.29 -16.67
N ALA A 179 -12.11 4.40 -16.00
CA ALA A 179 -12.36 4.54 -14.56
C ALA A 179 -11.07 4.56 -13.72
N LEU A 180 -10.07 3.75 -14.08
CA LEU A 180 -8.75 3.79 -13.43
C LEU A 180 -7.99 5.07 -13.76
N ALA A 181 -8.07 5.54 -15.01
CA ALA A 181 -7.43 6.77 -15.45
C ALA A 181 -8.01 8.00 -14.73
N SER A 182 -9.33 8.10 -14.57
CA SER A 182 -9.97 9.13 -13.75
C SER A 182 -9.52 9.09 -12.29
N LEU A 183 -9.29 7.89 -11.75
CA LEU A 183 -8.77 7.74 -10.38
C LEU A 183 -7.32 8.23 -10.26
N VAL A 184 -6.48 7.99 -11.26
CA VAL A 184 -5.10 8.50 -11.30
C VAL A 184 -5.10 10.02 -11.44
N GLU A 185 -5.90 10.56 -12.36
CA GLU A 185 -6.06 11.99 -12.57
C GLU A 185 -6.47 12.69 -11.27
N GLY A 186 -7.54 12.22 -10.61
CA GLY A 186 -8.03 12.83 -9.37
C GLY A 186 -7.05 12.73 -8.18
N ARG A 187 -6.06 11.84 -8.22
CA ARG A 187 -5.02 11.69 -7.17
C ARG A 187 -3.72 12.43 -7.53
N THR A 188 -3.54 12.84 -8.78
CA THR A 188 -2.30 13.48 -9.26
C THR A 188 -2.00 14.77 -8.49
N GLU A 189 -3.00 15.61 -8.26
CA GLU A 189 -2.81 16.88 -7.52
C GLU A 189 -2.33 16.68 -6.09
N GLU A 190 -2.88 15.66 -5.41
CA GLU A 190 -2.43 15.27 -4.09
C GLU A 190 -0.98 14.80 -4.14
N TYR A 191 -0.61 14.03 -5.16
CA TYR A 191 0.75 13.53 -5.34
C TYR A 191 1.74 14.65 -5.57
N GLU A 192 1.45 15.55 -6.51
CA GLU A 192 2.31 16.70 -6.80
C GLU A 192 2.47 17.64 -5.61
N LYS A 193 1.40 17.86 -4.85
CA LYS A 193 1.45 18.69 -3.64
C LYS A 193 2.39 18.09 -2.60
N VAL A 194 2.25 16.79 -2.31
CA VAL A 194 3.09 16.13 -1.29
C VAL A 194 4.56 16.10 -1.68
N ILE A 195 4.85 15.85 -2.96
CA ILE A 195 6.22 15.86 -3.49
C ILE A 195 6.82 17.27 -3.39
N ARG A 196 6.07 18.30 -3.79
CA ARG A 196 6.48 19.71 -3.69
C ARG A 196 6.79 20.10 -2.25
N ASP A 197 5.87 19.79 -1.32
CA ASP A 197 6.04 20.06 0.10
C ASP A 197 7.20 19.24 0.71
N GLY A 198 7.66 18.17 0.03
CA GLY A 198 8.75 17.30 0.49
C GLY A 198 10.13 17.79 0.08
N ALA A 199 10.20 18.62 -0.95
CA ALA A 199 11.43 19.25 -1.42
C ALA A 199 11.99 20.33 -0.49
N VAL A 200 11.31 20.62 0.63
CA VAL A 200 11.70 21.64 1.63
C VAL A 200 12.71 21.08 2.66
N LEU A 201 13.05 19.79 2.60
CA LEU A 201 14.10 19.23 3.45
C LEU A 201 15.48 19.71 2.95
N GLU A 202 16.06 20.68 3.65
CA GLU A 202 17.26 21.46 3.27
C GLU A 202 18.57 20.64 3.10
N GLU A 203 18.61 19.37 3.49
CA GLU A 203 19.85 18.59 3.50
C GLU A 203 19.71 17.25 2.75
N ALA A 204 19.93 17.29 1.43
CA ALA A 204 20.62 16.27 0.62
C ALA A 204 20.22 16.42 -0.86
N GLY A 205 21.15 16.85 -1.72
CA GLY A 205 20.90 16.96 -3.17
C GLY A 205 20.35 15.67 -3.81
N GLU A 206 20.74 14.50 -3.30
CA GLU A 206 20.23 13.21 -3.79
C GLU A 206 18.72 12.99 -3.51
N THR A 207 18.20 13.51 -2.40
CA THR A 207 16.75 13.44 -2.09
C THR A 207 15.96 14.36 -3.01
N GLN A 208 16.53 15.52 -3.36
CA GLN A 208 15.91 16.48 -4.28
C GLN A 208 15.81 15.91 -5.69
N ASP A 209 16.85 15.23 -6.17
CA ASP A 209 16.83 14.54 -7.46
C ASP A 209 15.75 13.46 -7.53
N GLU A 210 15.60 12.67 -6.47
CA GLU A 210 14.54 11.65 -6.42
C GLU A 210 13.13 12.23 -6.40
N LEU A 211 12.93 13.36 -5.70
CA LEU A 211 11.64 14.06 -5.68
C LEU A 211 11.31 14.67 -7.05
N LEU A 212 12.31 15.21 -7.75
CA LEU A 212 12.16 15.70 -9.13
C LEU A 212 11.80 14.56 -10.08
N LEU A 213 12.46 13.40 -9.97
CA LEU A 213 12.11 12.21 -10.74
C LEU A 213 10.69 11.74 -10.45
N ALA A 214 10.29 11.68 -9.17
CA ALA A 214 8.94 11.29 -8.79
C ALA A 214 7.88 12.26 -9.32
N LYS A 215 8.15 13.58 -9.28
CA LYS A 215 7.27 14.59 -9.87
C LYS A 215 7.08 14.34 -11.38
N ASN A 216 8.17 14.09 -12.10
CA ASN A 216 8.11 13.85 -13.54
C ASN A 216 7.36 12.56 -13.88
N GLU A 217 7.56 11.48 -13.11
CA GLU A 217 6.84 10.22 -13.29
C GLU A 217 5.34 10.35 -13.00
N VAL A 218 4.95 11.18 -12.02
CA VAL A 218 3.55 11.52 -11.75
C VAL A 218 2.93 12.31 -12.90
N ALA A 219 3.63 13.31 -13.42
CA ALA A 219 3.18 14.10 -14.56
C ALA A 219 3.01 13.22 -15.82
N GLU A 220 3.94 12.29 -16.05
CA GLU A 220 3.87 11.32 -17.15
C GLU A 220 2.70 10.35 -16.98
N ALA A 221 2.52 9.80 -15.77
CA ALA A 221 1.39 8.92 -15.45
C ALA A 221 0.04 9.62 -15.64
N ASN A 222 -0.07 10.89 -15.20
CA ASN A 222 -1.26 11.70 -15.44
C ASN A 222 -1.49 11.93 -16.93
N SER A 223 -0.45 12.28 -17.70
CA SER A 223 -0.58 12.45 -19.15
C SER A 223 -1.05 11.16 -19.85
N ALA A 224 -0.56 10.00 -19.41
CA ALA A 224 -0.98 8.70 -19.95
C ALA A 224 -2.42 8.36 -19.55
N ALA A 225 -2.84 8.69 -18.32
CA ALA A 225 -4.23 8.54 -17.88
C ALA A 225 -5.17 9.41 -18.72
N VAL A 226 -4.84 10.69 -18.93
CA VAL A 226 -5.66 11.60 -19.75
C VAL A 226 -5.72 11.13 -21.21
N GLU A 227 -4.63 10.60 -21.78
CA GLU A 227 -4.65 9.96 -23.11
C GLU A 227 -5.70 8.85 -23.19
N ILE A 228 -5.74 7.96 -22.19
CA ILE A 228 -6.72 6.86 -22.13
C ILE A 228 -8.16 7.39 -22.03
N LEU A 229 -8.38 8.44 -21.25
CA LEU A 229 -9.70 9.09 -21.16
C LEU A 229 -10.11 9.67 -22.53
N VAL A 230 -9.19 10.34 -23.22
CA VAL A 230 -9.44 10.89 -24.56
C VAL A 230 -9.71 9.77 -25.57
N GLU A 231 -8.90 8.72 -25.62
CA GLU A 231 -9.11 7.56 -26.49
C GLU A 231 -10.45 6.87 -26.22
N THR A 232 -10.82 6.73 -24.94
CA THR A 232 -12.09 6.10 -24.56
C THR A 232 -13.26 6.99 -25.00
N GLN A 233 -13.19 8.30 -24.78
CA GLN A 233 -14.21 9.24 -25.25
C GLN A 233 -14.39 9.20 -26.78
N GLU A 234 -13.30 9.05 -27.54
CA GLU A 234 -13.37 8.90 -29.00
C GLU A 234 -14.02 7.58 -29.43
N ARG A 235 -13.79 6.50 -28.69
CA ARG A 235 -14.39 5.18 -28.96
C ARG A 235 -15.85 5.10 -28.51
N THR A 236 -16.21 5.79 -27.43
CA THR A 236 -17.57 5.78 -26.84
C THR A 236 -18.12 7.21 -26.63
N PRO A 237 -18.56 7.90 -27.70
CA PRO A 237 -18.93 9.32 -27.64
C PRO A 237 -20.19 9.63 -26.83
N ASP A 238 -21.09 8.66 -26.66
CA ASP A 238 -22.40 8.83 -26.00
C ASP A 238 -22.30 8.96 -24.46
N THR A 239 -21.12 8.78 -23.88
CA THR A 239 -20.88 8.94 -22.45
C THR A 239 -20.73 10.42 -22.11
N SER A 240 -21.85 11.14 -22.01
CA SER A 240 -21.89 12.58 -21.70
C SER A 240 -21.13 12.97 -20.42
N LEU A 241 -20.96 12.02 -19.49
CA LEU A 241 -20.16 12.17 -18.27
C LEU A 241 -18.67 12.35 -18.58
N SER A 242 -18.08 11.54 -19.45
CA SER A 242 -16.64 11.59 -19.79
C SER A 242 -16.27 12.83 -20.60
N SER A 243 -17.18 13.36 -21.42
CA SER A 243 -16.94 14.60 -22.18
C SER A 243 -16.89 15.84 -21.28
N ASN A 244 -17.80 15.93 -20.30
CA ASN A 244 -17.81 17.05 -19.35
C ASN A 244 -16.61 16.99 -18.38
N GLU A 245 -16.24 15.80 -17.91
CA GLU A 245 -15.06 15.59 -17.06
C GLU A 245 -13.78 16.03 -17.78
N LEU A 246 -13.58 15.62 -19.04
CA LEU A 246 -12.43 16.06 -19.85
C LEU A 246 -12.46 17.56 -20.12
N GLN A 247 -13.65 18.15 -20.32
CA GLN A 247 -13.77 19.59 -20.49
C GLN A 247 -13.36 20.37 -19.23
N GLU A 248 -13.83 19.93 -18.06
CA GLU A 248 -13.47 20.53 -16.77
C GLU A 248 -11.97 20.39 -16.50
N LEU A 249 -11.41 19.21 -16.76
CA LEU A 249 -9.98 18.94 -16.63
C LEU A 249 -9.14 19.86 -17.51
N PHE A 250 -9.42 19.94 -18.81
CA PHE A 250 -8.66 20.82 -19.70
C PHE A 250 -8.88 22.30 -19.38
N HIS A 251 -10.07 22.68 -18.94
CA HIS A 251 -10.32 24.04 -18.51
C HIS A 251 -9.42 24.41 -17.32
N LYS A 252 -9.31 23.51 -16.33
CA LYS A 252 -8.44 23.66 -15.17
C LYS A 252 -6.96 23.73 -15.57
N ASP A 253 -6.49 22.80 -16.40
CA ASP A 253 -5.11 22.77 -16.90
C ASP A 253 -4.73 24.09 -17.61
N LEU A 254 -5.57 24.56 -18.53
CA LEU A 254 -5.33 25.79 -19.29
C LEU A 254 -5.43 27.05 -18.41
N PHE A 255 -6.21 27.00 -17.33
CA PHE A 255 -6.26 28.07 -16.34
C PHE A 255 -5.01 28.11 -15.46
N GLU A 256 -4.50 26.93 -15.06
CA GLU A 256 -3.25 26.83 -14.29
C GLU A 256 -2.06 27.32 -15.09
N ILE A 257 -1.94 26.92 -16.36
CA ILE A 257 -0.87 27.37 -17.27
C ILE A 257 -0.88 28.89 -17.41
N GLU A 258 -2.03 29.50 -17.65
CA GLU A 258 -2.15 30.96 -17.71
C GLU A 258 -1.75 31.63 -16.38
N SER A 259 -2.21 31.08 -15.26
CA SER A 259 -1.87 31.61 -13.94
C SER A 259 -0.37 31.54 -13.68
N ARG A 260 0.28 30.44 -14.07
CA ARG A 260 1.74 30.29 -13.99
C ARG A 260 2.48 31.28 -14.90
N LEU A 261 2.03 31.48 -16.14
CA LEU A 261 2.61 32.49 -17.03
C LEU A 261 2.55 33.90 -16.41
N ARG A 262 1.41 34.28 -15.80
CA ARG A 262 1.29 35.55 -15.08
C ARG A 262 2.30 35.66 -13.93
N VAL A 263 2.42 34.61 -13.11
CA VAL A 263 3.38 34.58 -11.99
C VAL A 263 4.82 34.70 -12.48
N ILE A 264 5.19 33.98 -13.54
CA ILE A 264 6.54 34.04 -14.14
C ILE A 264 6.80 35.44 -14.69
N SER A 265 5.84 36.03 -15.39
CA SER A 265 5.97 37.41 -15.90
C SER A 265 6.27 38.39 -14.76
N SER A 266 5.50 38.36 -13.67
CA SER A 266 5.74 39.21 -12.51
C SER A 266 7.08 38.92 -11.82
N ARG A 267 7.54 37.67 -11.80
CA ARG A 267 8.88 37.32 -11.27
C ARG A 267 10.00 37.92 -12.13
N LEU A 268 9.88 37.87 -13.45
CA LEU A 268 10.86 38.46 -14.36
C LEU A 268 10.94 39.99 -14.21
N GLU A 269 9.81 40.66 -13.96
CA GLU A 269 9.81 42.11 -13.65
C GLU A 269 10.56 42.42 -12.34
N VAL A 270 10.39 41.59 -11.32
CA VAL A 270 11.15 41.72 -10.07
C VAL A 270 12.64 41.46 -10.31
N ILE A 271 12.98 40.44 -11.11
CA ILE A 271 14.37 40.13 -11.47
C ILE A 271 15.02 41.30 -12.22
N ASP A 272 14.35 41.87 -13.22
CA ASP A 272 14.84 43.06 -13.92
C ASP A 272 15.15 44.20 -12.94
N THR A 273 14.24 44.45 -11.98
CA THR A 273 14.45 45.45 -10.94
C THR A 273 15.68 45.16 -10.06
N VAL A 274 15.92 43.89 -9.74
CA VAL A 274 17.09 43.47 -8.94
C VAL A 274 18.38 43.63 -9.74
N LEU A 275 18.39 43.21 -11.01
CA LEU A 275 19.53 43.36 -11.91
C LEU A 275 19.90 44.83 -12.10
N ASP A 276 18.91 45.72 -12.25
CA ASP A 276 19.14 47.15 -12.36
C ASP A 276 19.72 47.76 -11.09
N ARG A 277 19.22 47.35 -9.92
CA ARG A 277 19.69 47.88 -8.62
C ARG A 277 21.07 47.39 -8.22
N ARG A 278 21.41 46.14 -8.57
CA ARG A 278 22.68 45.50 -8.23
C ARG A 278 23.64 45.45 -9.41
N ALA A 279 23.43 46.29 -10.44
CA ALA A 279 24.24 46.25 -11.66
C ALA A 279 25.73 46.54 -11.39
N GLU A 280 26.03 47.42 -10.42
CA GLU A 280 27.40 47.75 -10.02
C GLU A 280 28.05 46.59 -9.25
N ASP A 281 27.31 45.93 -8.36
CA ASP A 281 27.80 44.81 -7.54
C ASP A 281 28.07 43.58 -8.42
N LEU A 282 27.08 43.16 -9.21
CA LEU A 282 27.12 41.91 -9.99
C LEU A 282 28.13 41.93 -11.14
N GLY A 283 28.55 43.11 -11.59
CA GLY A 283 29.42 43.30 -12.74
C GLY A 283 28.66 43.26 -14.08
N VAL A 284 29.19 44.01 -15.06
CA VAL A 284 28.53 44.26 -16.35
C VAL A 284 28.30 42.96 -17.14
N ASP A 285 29.26 42.04 -17.14
CA ASP A 285 29.20 40.80 -17.90
C ASP A 285 28.13 39.85 -17.32
N THR A 286 28.10 39.68 -16.00
CA THR A 286 27.09 38.89 -15.29
C THR A 286 25.69 39.44 -15.55
N VAL A 287 25.50 40.76 -15.44
CA VAL A 287 24.19 41.39 -15.68
C VAL A 287 23.74 41.18 -17.13
N ALA A 288 24.66 41.27 -18.10
CA ALA A 288 24.35 41.00 -19.50
C ALA A 288 23.88 39.56 -19.71
N GLU A 289 24.59 38.58 -19.16
CA GLU A 289 24.21 37.15 -19.24
C GLU A 289 22.83 36.89 -18.65
N HIS A 290 22.53 37.46 -17.47
CA HIS A 290 21.22 37.29 -16.83
C HIS A 290 20.10 37.98 -17.63
N ARG A 291 20.37 39.12 -18.27
CA ARG A 291 19.40 39.80 -19.15
C ARG A 291 19.13 38.99 -20.43
N ASP A 292 20.13 38.34 -21.00
CA ASP A 292 19.96 37.43 -22.13
C ASP A 292 19.06 36.25 -21.74
N LEU A 293 19.27 35.66 -20.55
CA LEU A 293 18.38 34.62 -20.01
C LEU A 293 16.94 35.11 -19.80
N VAL A 294 16.75 36.33 -19.25
CA VAL A 294 15.41 36.93 -19.11
C VAL A 294 14.74 37.11 -20.48
N PHE A 295 15.49 37.57 -21.48
CA PHE A 295 15.01 37.71 -22.85
C PHE A 295 14.58 36.37 -23.44
N ASP A 296 15.39 35.32 -23.29
CA ASP A 296 15.09 33.97 -23.76
C ASP A 296 13.84 33.37 -23.10
N ILE A 297 13.63 33.64 -21.81
CA ILE A 297 12.42 33.21 -21.09
C ILE A 297 11.19 33.93 -21.66
N ARG A 298 11.25 35.27 -21.82
CA ARG A 298 10.15 36.05 -22.40
C ARG A 298 9.82 35.60 -23.83
N ALA A 299 10.84 35.32 -24.64
CA ALA A 299 10.66 34.78 -25.98
C ALA A 299 9.92 33.44 -25.95
N SER A 300 10.29 32.55 -25.03
CA SER A 300 9.60 31.25 -24.86
C SER A 300 8.15 31.44 -24.40
N MET A 301 7.86 32.41 -23.53
CA MET A 301 6.49 32.73 -23.12
C MET A 301 5.63 33.21 -24.30
N LEU A 302 6.18 34.02 -25.19
CA LEU A 302 5.49 34.49 -26.40
C LEU A 302 5.14 33.35 -27.37
N GLU A 303 5.90 32.25 -27.38
CA GLU A 303 5.59 31.05 -28.16
C GLU A 303 4.43 30.23 -27.55
N VAL A 304 4.26 30.29 -26.22
CA VAL A 304 3.21 29.57 -25.48
C VAL A 304 1.85 30.25 -25.63
N GLU A 305 1.80 31.59 -25.63
CA GLU A 305 0.55 32.37 -25.70
C GLU A 305 -0.40 32.00 -26.86
N PRO A 306 0.03 31.93 -28.14
CA PRO A 306 -0.88 31.56 -29.23
C PRO A 306 -1.39 30.12 -29.09
N THR A 307 -0.54 29.20 -28.65
CA THR A 307 -0.90 27.80 -28.41
C THR A 307 -1.98 27.70 -27.31
N LEU A 308 -1.88 28.53 -26.27
CA LEU A 308 -2.85 28.60 -25.17
C LEU A 308 -4.19 29.14 -25.65
N ALA A 309 -4.18 30.18 -26.49
CA ALA A 309 -5.38 30.74 -27.09
C ALA A 309 -6.09 29.70 -28.00
N ASP A 310 -5.33 28.99 -28.83
CA ASP A 310 -5.84 27.95 -29.73
C ASP A 310 -6.44 26.78 -28.94
N ALA A 311 -5.77 26.33 -27.87
CA ALA A 311 -6.26 25.26 -27.00
C ALA A 311 -7.61 25.63 -26.35
N ARG A 312 -7.74 26.86 -25.85
CA ARG A 312 -9.00 27.37 -25.28
C ARG A 312 -10.12 27.43 -26.30
N ALA A 313 -9.83 27.94 -27.50
CA ALA A 313 -10.82 28.02 -28.57
C ALA A 313 -11.31 26.63 -28.99
N LEU A 314 -10.39 25.67 -29.12
CA LEU A 314 -10.72 24.28 -29.45
C LEU A 314 -11.51 23.60 -28.34
N LEU A 315 -11.18 23.84 -27.07
CA LEU A 315 -11.90 23.29 -25.93
C LEU A 315 -13.37 23.74 -25.94
N VAL A 316 -13.61 25.05 -26.14
CA VAL A 316 -14.96 25.62 -26.25
C VAL A 316 -15.72 25.05 -27.46
N ALA A 317 -15.01 24.76 -28.55
CA ALA A 317 -15.58 24.12 -29.74
C ALA A 317 -15.79 22.59 -29.59
N GLY A 318 -15.44 21.99 -28.46
CA GLY A 318 -15.56 20.55 -28.21
C GLY A 318 -14.47 19.69 -28.85
N GLY A 319 -13.37 20.30 -29.31
CA GLY A 319 -12.25 19.62 -29.96
C GLY A 319 -11.29 18.95 -28.96
N ILE A 320 -11.77 17.91 -28.25
CA ILE A 320 -11.06 17.25 -27.13
C ILE A 320 -9.65 16.76 -27.52
N ARG A 321 -9.50 15.95 -28.57
CA ARG A 321 -8.20 15.41 -29.01
C ARG A 321 -7.16 16.50 -29.29
N LYS A 322 -7.55 17.51 -30.08
CA LYS A 322 -6.65 18.62 -30.39
C LYS A 322 -6.34 19.46 -29.16
N THR A 323 -7.31 19.63 -28.26
CA THR A 323 -7.08 20.31 -26.99
C THR A 323 -6.04 19.56 -26.16
N PHE A 324 -6.16 18.24 -26.04
CA PHE A 324 -5.17 17.40 -25.38
C PHE A 324 -3.76 17.58 -25.97
N ASP A 325 -3.63 17.48 -27.31
CA ASP A 325 -2.34 17.63 -28.00
C ASP A 325 -1.69 19.00 -27.72
N LEU A 326 -2.49 20.07 -27.72
CA LEU A 326 -2.01 21.42 -27.44
C LEU A 326 -1.68 21.60 -25.95
N THR A 327 -2.51 21.10 -25.04
CA THR A 327 -2.25 21.11 -23.59
C THR A 327 -0.94 20.40 -23.27
N LYS A 328 -0.65 19.26 -23.91
CA LYS A 328 0.63 18.57 -23.76
C LYS A 328 1.81 19.45 -24.18
N ARG A 329 1.75 20.06 -25.36
CA ARG A 329 2.79 21.00 -25.83
C ARG A 329 2.95 22.20 -24.91
N LEU A 330 1.85 22.72 -24.37
CA LEU A 330 1.88 23.82 -23.41
C LEU A 330 2.58 23.41 -22.12
N LYS A 331 2.28 22.21 -21.58
CA LYS A 331 2.97 21.67 -20.39
C LYS A 331 4.47 21.50 -20.65
N ASP A 332 4.87 20.99 -21.81
CA ASP A 332 6.29 20.88 -22.22
C ASP A 332 6.97 22.25 -22.31
N GLY A 333 6.31 23.23 -22.93
CA GLY A 333 6.79 24.62 -23.01
C GLY A 333 6.94 25.27 -21.63
N MET A 334 5.98 25.05 -20.72
CA MET A 334 6.06 25.52 -19.34
C MET A 334 7.23 24.91 -18.57
N ASN A 335 7.52 23.62 -18.77
CA ASN A 335 8.67 22.96 -18.14
C ASN A 335 10.00 23.54 -18.63
N ALA A 336 10.12 23.82 -19.94
CA ALA A 336 11.31 24.47 -20.49
C ALA A 336 11.51 25.90 -19.96
N ILE A 337 10.42 26.65 -19.78
CA ILE A 337 10.44 27.97 -19.15
C ILE A 337 10.91 27.87 -17.69
N ASP A 338 10.35 26.94 -16.92
CA ASP A 338 10.71 26.73 -15.51
C ASP A 338 12.19 26.37 -15.36
N GLU A 339 12.75 25.53 -16.24
CA GLU A 339 14.16 25.16 -16.23
C GLU A 339 15.06 26.39 -16.46
N LYS A 340 14.73 27.23 -17.45
CA LYS A 340 15.44 28.49 -17.71
C LYS A 340 15.34 29.44 -16.52
N LEU A 341 14.15 29.58 -15.91
CA LEU A 341 13.93 30.42 -14.75
C LEU A 341 14.71 29.93 -13.53
N ALA A 342 14.75 28.62 -13.28
CA ALA A 342 15.53 28.04 -12.20
C ALA A 342 17.03 28.32 -12.38
N ARG A 343 17.57 28.16 -13.60
CA ARG A 343 18.97 28.52 -13.90
C ARG A 343 19.25 29.99 -13.63
N LEU A 344 18.37 30.88 -14.07
CA LEU A 344 18.48 32.31 -13.84
C LEU A 344 18.52 32.64 -12.34
N GLU A 345 17.60 32.07 -11.56
CA GLU A 345 17.51 32.32 -10.11
C GLU A 345 18.71 31.76 -9.34
N ILE A 346 19.19 30.56 -9.71
CA ILE A 346 20.41 29.99 -9.14
C ILE A 346 21.61 30.88 -9.46
N GLY A 347 21.74 31.35 -10.71
CA GLY A 347 22.79 32.27 -11.12
C GLY A 347 22.82 33.55 -10.28
N ILE A 348 21.67 34.20 -10.13
CA ILE A 348 21.54 35.42 -9.31
C ILE A 348 21.89 35.15 -7.84
N SER A 349 21.41 34.03 -7.28
CA SER A 349 21.65 33.70 -5.88
C SER A 349 23.11 33.31 -5.58
N THR A 350 23.78 32.66 -6.53
CA THR A 350 25.19 32.25 -6.40
C THR A 350 26.09 33.47 -6.49
N ALA A 351 25.87 34.34 -7.48
CA ALA A 351 26.57 35.61 -7.61
C ALA A 351 26.41 36.49 -6.36
N ALA A 352 25.23 36.44 -5.70
CA ALA A 352 25.01 37.17 -4.46
C ALA A 352 25.76 36.60 -3.24
N ARG A 353 26.11 35.30 -3.22
CA ARG A 353 26.80 34.65 -2.09
C ARG A 353 28.32 34.75 -2.15
N GLU A 354 28.91 34.82 -3.35
CA GLU A 354 30.37 34.96 -3.50
C GLU A 354 30.91 36.31 -2.98
N GLU A 355 30.02 37.26 -2.66
CA GLU A 355 30.37 38.59 -2.13
C GLU A 355 30.22 38.73 -0.60
N GLU A 356 29.62 37.75 0.11
CA GLU A 356 29.64 37.77 1.59
C GLU A 356 30.98 37.21 2.08
N PRO A 357 31.87 38.02 2.70
CA PRO A 357 33.08 37.48 3.29
C PRO A 357 32.71 36.54 4.45
N ASP A 358 33.29 35.33 4.45
CA ASP A 358 33.26 34.39 5.58
C ASP A 358 33.59 35.16 6.87
N PHE A 359 32.61 35.24 7.78
CA PHE A 359 32.76 35.87 9.10
C PHE A 359 33.13 34.85 10.18
#